data_AF-A0A956SK04-F1
#
_entry.id   AF-A0A956SK04-F1
#
_cell.length_a   1.000
_cell.length_b   1.000
_cell.length_c   1.000
_cell.angle_alpha   90.00
_cell.angle_beta   90.00
_cell.angle_gamma   90.00
#
_symmetry.space_group_name_H-M   'P 1'
#
loop_
_entity.id
_entity.type
_entity.pdbx_description
1 polymer ?
#
loop_
_entity_poly.entity_id
_entity_poly.type
_entity_poly.pdbx_seq_one_letter_code
_entity_poly.pdbx_strand_id
1 'polypeptide(L)'
;VDPAPTPEPKAVDEAAELRAARAAVASWLAGLARKEGPAPGGTVDGQDAAGLVREGRLAVASHGTPSVNLDGARATATGSAELEVRSAFGATRKRSGRFRVELSRTTAGGWSVTRGSVEG
;
A
#
# COMPACT_ATOMS: atom_id res chain seq x y z
N VAL A 1 -24.18 41.79 -14.40
CA VAL A 1 -22.97 40.96 -14.59
C VAL A 1 -23.00 39.94 -13.46
N ASP A 2 -23.33 38.70 -13.78
CA ASP A 2 -23.32 37.61 -12.80
C ASP A 2 -21.87 37.32 -12.37
N PRO A 3 -21.55 37.23 -11.07
CA PRO A 3 -20.24 36.79 -10.64
C PRO A 3 -20.07 35.30 -10.95
N ALA A 4 -18.98 34.95 -11.62
CA ALA A 4 -18.62 33.57 -11.91
C ALA A 4 -18.50 32.74 -10.61
N PRO A 5 -18.95 31.47 -10.60
CA PRO A 5 -18.81 30.62 -9.43
C PRO A 5 -17.33 30.40 -9.13
N THR A 6 -16.89 30.83 -7.95
CA THR A 6 -15.57 30.52 -7.40
C THR A 6 -15.43 29.00 -7.29
N PRO A 7 -14.37 28.38 -7.84
CA PRO A 7 -14.19 26.93 -7.71
C PRO A 7 -14.06 26.55 -6.23
N GLU A 8 -14.86 25.59 -5.78
CA GLU A 8 -14.92 25.15 -4.39
C GLU A 8 -13.55 24.59 -3.91
N PRO A 9 -12.98 25.11 -2.82
CA PRO A 9 -11.66 24.70 -2.33
C PRO A 9 -11.57 23.28 -1.74
N LYS A 10 -12.68 22.53 -1.62
CA LYS A 10 -12.69 21.18 -1.01
C LYS A 10 -12.13 20.06 -1.89
N ALA A 11 -12.35 20.11 -3.21
CA ALA A 11 -11.98 19.01 -4.10
C ALA A 11 -10.46 18.89 -4.33
N VAL A 12 -9.72 20.00 -4.19
CA VAL A 12 -8.27 20.04 -4.37
C VAL A 12 -7.55 19.36 -3.21
N ASP A 13 -8.06 19.50 -1.99
CA ASP A 13 -7.51 18.84 -0.80
C ASP A 13 -7.73 17.33 -0.83
N GLU A 14 -8.93 16.86 -1.19
CA GLU A 14 -9.23 15.43 -1.22
C GLU A 14 -8.41 14.68 -2.29
N ALA A 15 -8.25 15.27 -3.48
CA ALA A 15 -7.42 14.69 -4.53
C ALA A 15 -5.93 14.64 -4.14
N ALA A 16 -5.44 15.63 -3.39
CA ALA A 16 -4.08 15.63 -2.86
C ALA A 16 -3.89 14.57 -1.78
N GLU A 17 -4.86 14.42 -0.86
CA GLU A 17 -4.87 13.39 0.18
C GLU A 17 -4.90 11.97 -0.41
N LEU A 18 -5.76 11.74 -1.41
CA LEU A 18 -5.81 10.47 -2.13
C LEU A 18 -4.47 10.16 -2.81
N ARG A 19 -3.84 11.16 -3.43
CA ARG A 19 -2.51 11.00 -4.06
C ARG A 19 -1.45 10.65 -3.01
N ALA A 20 -1.46 11.32 -1.87
CA ALA A 20 -0.50 11.08 -0.77
C ALA A 20 -0.69 9.68 -0.16
N ALA A 21 -1.93 9.26 0.08
CA ALA A 21 -2.24 7.92 0.58
C ALA A 21 -1.80 6.85 -0.43
N ARG A 22 -2.07 7.04 -1.74
CA ARG A 22 -1.58 6.14 -2.80
C ARG A 22 -0.06 6.07 -2.85
N ALA A 23 0.65 7.19 -2.66
CA ALA A 23 2.10 7.22 -2.62
C ALA A 23 2.68 6.44 -1.42
N ALA A 24 2.03 6.52 -0.25
CA ALA A 24 2.39 5.74 0.92
C ALA A 24 2.20 4.22 0.69
N VAL A 25 1.09 3.82 0.06
CA VAL A 25 0.82 2.43 -0.33
C VAL A 25 1.87 1.94 -1.33
N ALA A 26 2.19 2.72 -2.36
CA ALA A 26 3.20 2.38 -3.35
C ALA A 26 4.59 2.21 -2.71
N SER A 27 4.91 3.07 -1.73
CA SER A 27 6.16 2.97 -0.96
C SER A 27 6.22 1.70 -0.11
N TRP A 28 5.11 1.32 0.53
CA TRP A 28 4.99 0.07 1.29
C TRP A 28 5.14 -1.16 0.39
N LEU A 29 4.44 -1.20 -0.76
CA LEU A 29 4.58 -2.27 -1.75
C LEU A 29 6.01 -2.37 -2.29
N ALA A 30 6.64 -1.25 -2.60
CA ALA A 30 8.04 -1.21 -3.02
C ALA A 30 8.98 -1.74 -1.92
N GLY A 31 8.66 -1.49 -0.65
CA GLY A 31 9.38 -2.04 0.49
C GLY A 31 9.30 -3.58 0.56
N LEU A 32 8.15 -4.17 0.21
CA LEU A 32 7.98 -5.62 0.11
C LEU A 32 8.74 -6.25 -1.06
N ALA A 33 9.03 -5.48 -2.11
CA ALA A 33 9.80 -5.93 -3.26
C ALA A 33 11.32 -5.79 -3.09
N ARG A 34 11.78 -5.02 -2.09
CA ARG A 34 13.21 -4.81 -1.84
C ARG A 34 13.79 -6.00 -1.07
N LYS A 35 15.00 -6.43 -1.43
CA LYS A 35 15.77 -7.43 -0.68
C LYS A 35 16.55 -6.84 0.50
N GLU A 36 16.66 -5.51 0.56
CA GLU A 36 17.51 -4.80 1.52
C GLU A 36 16.78 -3.59 2.13
N GLY A 37 17.04 -3.35 3.42
CA GLY A 37 16.45 -2.26 4.20
C GLY A 37 15.44 -2.72 5.25
N PRO A 38 14.87 -1.80 6.05
CA PRO A 38 13.83 -2.12 7.00
C PRO A 38 12.59 -2.60 6.23
N ALA A 39 12.31 -3.89 6.34
CA ALA A 39 11.14 -4.47 5.69
C ALA A 39 9.86 -3.88 6.29
N PRO A 40 8.89 -3.51 5.46
CA PRO A 40 7.64 -2.96 5.97
C PRO A 40 6.90 -4.03 6.78
N GLY A 41 6.27 -3.61 7.88
CA GLY A 41 5.41 -4.49 8.67
C GLY A 41 4.20 -4.96 7.87
N GLY A 42 3.74 -6.17 8.16
CA GLY A 42 2.56 -6.74 7.53
C GLY A 42 2.65 -8.25 7.36
N THR A 43 1.62 -8.82 6.74
CA THR A 43 1.58 -10.26 6.45
C THR A 43 1.41 -10.53 4.96
N VAL A 44 2.03 -11.61 4.49
CA VAL A 44 1.70 -12.20 3.19
C VAL A 44 1.22 -13.60 3.48
N ASP A 45 -0.05 -13.89 3.19
CA ASP A 45 -0.61 -15.22 3.39
C ASP A 45 -0.54 -15.73 4.84
N GLY A 46 -0.68 -14.81 5.79
CA GLY A 46 -0.53 -15.11 7.21
C GLY A 46 0.92 -15.32 7.67
N GLN A 47 1.91 -15.29 6.76
CA GLN A 47 3.32 -15.27 7.11
C GLN A 47 3.80 -13.83 7.36
N ASP A 48 4.78 -13.66 8.25
CA ASP A 48 5.42 -12.37 8.46
C ASP A 48 6.12 -11.89 7.18
N ALA A 49 5.66 -10.77 6.63
CA ALA A 49 6.17 -10.26 5.37
C ALA A 49 7.63 -9.82 5.51
N ALA A 50 8.01 -9.28 6.67
CA ALA A 50 9.37 -8.82 6.93
C ALA A 50 10.39 -9.97 6.94
N GLY A 51 10.04 -11.14 7.50
CA GLY A 51 10.83 -12.35 7.43
C GLY A 51 11.04 -12.82 5.98
N LEU A 52 9.95 -12.92 5.20
CA LEU A 52 10.04 -13.34 3.79
C LEU A 52 10.90 -12.40 2.94
N VAL A 53 10.81 -11.09 3.20
CA VAL A 53 11.64 -10.07 2.53
C VAL A 53 13.12 -10.25 2.86
N ARG A 54 13.47 -10.36 4.15
CA ARG A 54 14.87 -10.52 4.59
C ARG A 54 15.51 -11.78 4.05
N GLU A 55 14.74 -12.84 3.88
CA GLU A 55 15.19 -14.10 3.29
C GLU A 55 15.27 -14.05 1.75
N GLY A 56 14.86 -12.95 1.12
CA GLY A 56 14.82 -12.81 -0.34
C GLY A 56 13.78 -13.73 -0.99
N ARG A 57 12.74 -14.08 -0.24
CA ARG A 57 11.71 -15.08 -0.59
C ARG A 57 10.40 -14.46 -1.02
N LEU A 58 10.27 -13.14 -1.00
CA LEU A 58 9.07 -12.43 -1.43
C LEU A 58 9.41 -11.51 -2.61
N ALA A 59 8.56 -11.53 -3.63
CA ALA A 59 8.39 -10.41 -4.54
C ALA A 59 6.89 -10.10 -4.66
N VAL A 60 6.56 -8.80 -4.67
CA VAL A 60 5.20 -8.30 -4.81
C VAL A 60 5.16 -7.25 -5.90
N ALA A 61 4.18 -7.36 -6.79
CA ALA A 61 3.91 -6.35 -7.80
C ALA A 61 2.42 -5.99 -7.76
N SER A 62 2.07 -4.73 -7.52
CA SER A 62 0.67 -4.29 -7.60
C SER A 62 0.27 -3.99 -9.04
N HIS A 63 -0.98 -4.30 -9.38
CA HIS A 63 -1.55 -4.00 -10.69
C HIS A 63 -2.61 -2.91 -10.60
N GLY A 64 -2.49 -1.91 -11.47
CA GLY A 64 -3.42 -0.78 -11.55
C GLY A 64 -3.31 0.21 -10.39
N THR A 65 -4.28 1.12 -10.31
CA THR A 65 -4.32 2.13 -9.24
C THR A 65 -5.10 1.58 -8.04
N PRO A 66 -4.53 1.62 -6.82
CA PRO A 66 -5.26 1.21 -5.62
C PRO A 66 -6.52 2.04 -5.40
N SER A 67 -7.58 1.35 -4.99
CA SER A 67 -8.78 1.98 -4.44
C SER A 67 -8.47 2.43 -3.01
N VAL A 68 -8.58 3.73 -2.75
CA VAL A 68 -8.30 4.32 -1.44
C VAL A 68 -9.59 4.95 -0.92
N ASN A 69 -9.97 4.59 0.29
CA ASN A 69 -11.04 5.22 1.03
C ASN A 69 -10.43 6.04 2.18
N LEU A 70 -10.75 7.33 2.23
CA LEU A 70 -10.30 8.25 3.27
C LEU A 70 -11.40 8.40 4.32
N ASP A 71 -11.05 8.26 5.59
CA ASP A 71 -11.94 8.45 6.74
C ASP A 71 -11.21 9.31 7.79
N GLY A 72 -11.23 10.62 7.57
CA GLY A 72 -10.59 11.60 8.44
C GLY A 72 -9.08 11.36 8.58
N ALA A 73 -8.65 10.88 9.76
CA ALA A 73 -7.25 10.57 10.05
C ALA A 73 -6.83 9.14 9.70
N ARG A 74 -7.73 8.35 9.10
CA ARG A 74 -7.49 6.97 8.67
C ARG A 74 -7.73 6.86 7.17
N ALA A 75 -7.03 5.92 6.54
CA ALA A 75 -7.32 5.54 5.17
C ALA A 75 -7.18 4.03 5.03
N THR A 76 -7.97 3.45 4.13
CA THR A 76 -7.83 2.05 3.73
C THR A 76 -7.63 1.98 2.24
N ALA A 77 -6.54 1.34 1.83
CA ALA A 77 -6.24 1.08 0.45
C ALA A 77 -6.37 -0.40 0.13
N THR A 78 -6.98 -0.72 -1.00
CA THR A 78 -7.11 -2.08 -1.50
C THR A 78 -6.78 -2.13 -2.98
N GLY A 79 -6.27 -3.27 -3.43
CA GLY A 79 -5.97 -3.49 -4.83
C GLY A 79 -5.53 -4.92 -5.09
N SER A 80 -5.22 -5.19 -6.35
CA SER A 80 -4.70 -6.48 -6.78
C SER A 80 -3.18 -6.46 -6.83
N ALA A 81 -2.56 -7.57 -6.48
CA ALA A 81 -1.13 -7.76 -6.60
C ALA A 81 -0.80 -9.16 -7.12
N GLU A 82 0.31 -9.30 -7.82
CA GLU A 82 0.98 -10.56 -8.01
C GLU A 82 1.99 -10.79 -6.89
N LEU A 83 1.96 -12.02 -6.38
CA LEU A 83 2.81 -12.52 -5.32
C LEU A 83 3.69 -13.62 -5.89
N GLU A 84 5.00 -13.48 -5.71
CA GLU A 84 5.96 -14.57 -5.87
C GLU A 84 6.54 -14.89 -4.50
N VAL A 85 6.23 -16.08 -3.97
CA VAL A 85 6.76 -16.55 -2.70
C VAL A 85 7.64 -17.77 -2.95
N ARG A 86 8.92 -17.66 -2.60
CA ARG A 86 9.86 -18.79 -2.59
C ARG A 86 9.73 -19.52 -1.26
N SER A 87 9.52 -20.82 -1.30
CA SER A 87 9.59 -21.69 -0.13
C SER A 87 11.03 -21.83 0.38
N ALA A 88 11.20 -22.22 1.63
CA ALA A 88 12.52 -22.48 2.20
C ALA A 88 13.30 -23.58 1.44
N PHE A 89 12.57 -24.49 0.78
CA PHE A 89 13.11 -25.61 0.01
C PHE A 89 13.30 -25.30 -1.49
N GLY A 90 13.23 -24.02 -1.88
CA GLY A 90 13.58 -23.55 -3.23
C GLY A 90 12.43 -23.54 -4.25
N ALA A 91 11.27 -24.14 -3.96
CA ALA A 91 10.11 -24.04 -4.84
C ALA A 91 9.53 -22.62 -4.82
N THR A 92 9.32 -22.02 -5.98
CA THR A 92 8.66 -20.71 -6.14
C THR A 92 7.20 -20.89 -6.51
N ARG A 93 6.29 -20.18 -5.83
CA ARG A 93 4.88 -20.10 -6.17
C ARG A 93 4.53 -18.68 -6.59
N LYS A 94 3.97 -18.55 -7.80
CA LYS A 94 3.39 -17.32 -8.33
C LYS A 94 1.88 -17.40 -8.23
N ARG A 95 1.25 -16.32 -7.79
CA ARG A 95 -0.22 -16.22 -7.70
C ARG A 95 -0.68 -14.78 -7.72
N SER A 96 -1.91 -14.58 -8.14
CA SER A 96 -2.60 -13.30 -8.00
C SER A 96 -3.29 -13.26 -6.64
N GLY A 97 -3.17 -12.13 -5.96
CA GLY A 97 -3.78 -11.88 -4.67
C GLY A 97 -4.35 -10.47 -4.58
N ARG A 98 -4.93 -10.15 -3.43
CA ARG A 98 -5.36 -8.80 -3.08
C ARG A 98 -4.53 -8.30 -1.91
N PHE A 99 -4.18 -7.02 -1.95
CA PHE A 99 -3.62 -6.35 -0.80
C PHE A 99 -4.67 -5.50 -0.11
N ARG A 100 -4.52 -5.38 1.20
CA ARG A 100 -5.20 -4.39 2.03
C ARG A 100 -4.15 -3.66 2.84
N VAL A 101 -4.21 -2.33 2.85
CA VAL A 101 -3.30 -1.48 3.60
C VAL A 101 -4.13 -0.49 4.39
N GLU A 102 -3.91 -0.45 5.70
CA GLU A 102 -4.46 0.55 6.61
C GLU A 102 -3.40 1.62 6.83
N LEU A 103 -3.82 2.89 6.73
CA LEU A 103 -2.97 4.05 6.92
C LEU A 103 -3.54 4.95 8.00
N SER A 104 -2.65 5.62 8.73
CA SER A 104 -2.98 6.71 9.64
C SER A 104 -2.28 7.98 9.21
N ARG A 105 -2.96 9.12 9.35
CA ARG A 105 -2.37 10.43 9.13
C ARG A 105 -1.31 10.71 10.19
N THR A 106 -0.15 11.20 9.76
CA THR A 106 0.95 11.58 10.65
C THR A 106 0.74 13.01 11.15
N THR A 107 1.38 13.36 12.26
CA THR A 107 1.37 14.73 12.80
C THR A 107 1.98 15.75 11.84
N ALA A 108 2.83 15.32 10.91
CA ALA A 108 3.41 16.15 9.84
C ALA A 108 2.50 16.31 8.61
N GLY A 109 1.27 15.76 8.63
CA GLY A 109 0.31 15.88 7.53
C GLY A 109 0.48 14.85 6.40
N GLY A 110 1.30 13.81 6.59
CA GLY A 110 1.48 12.71 5.63
C GLY A 110 0.65 11.47 5.98
N TRP A 111 0.75 10.43 5.16
CA TRP A 111 0.17 9.11 5.44
C TRP A 111 1.26 8.10 5.79
N SER A 112 1.05 7.34 6.86
CA SER A 112 1.92 6.23 7.22
C SER A 112 1.12 4.94 7.25
N VAL A 113 1.69 3.85 6.74
CA VAL A 113 1.08 2.53 6.81
C VAL A 113 1.19 2.00 8.24
N THR A 114 0.06 1.68 8.84
CA THR A 114 -0.02 1.06 10.18
C THR A 114 -0.16 -0.44 10.10
N ARG A 115 -0.80 -0.95 9.04
CA ARG A 115 -0.99 -2.37 8.80
C ARG A 115 -1.07 -2.65 7.31
N GLY A 116 -0.46 -3.74 6.86
CA GLY A 116 -0.64 -4.23 5.51
C GLY A 116 -0.76 -5.74 5.48
N SER A 117 -1.62 -6.25 4.61
CA SER A 117 -1.72 -7.68 4.31
C SER A 117 -1.83 -7.90 2.81
N VAL A 118 -1.27 -9.00 2.34
CA VAL A 118 -1.51 -9.51 0.98
C VAL A 118 -1.93 -10.96 1.07
N GLU A 119 -3.03 -11.30 0.41
CA GLU A 119 -3.64 -12.63 0.44
C GLU A 119 -3.88 -13.11 -0.99
N GLY A 120 -3.46 -14.34 -1.32
CA GLY A 120 -3.65 -14.92 -2.66
C GLY A 120 -3.65 -16.44 -2.73
#